data_AF-A0A7V1C2H3-F1
#
_entry.id   AF-A0A7V1C2H3-F1
#
_cell.length_a   1.000
_cell.length_b   1.000
_cell.length_c   1.000
_cell.angle_alpha   90.00
_cell.angle_beta   90.00
_cell.angle_gamma   90.00
#
_symmetry.space_group_name_H-M   'P 1'
#
loop_
_entity.id
_entity.type
_entity.pdbx_description
1 polymer ?
#
loop_
_entity_poly.entity_id
_entity_poly.type
_entity_poly.pdbx_seq_one_letter_code
_entity_poly.pdbx_strand_id
1 'polypeptide(L)'
;MNDKNRYRDFILPIPKDIWKDISQPTAGSLDTLLKSLEYAVSNGFFGLASMLSDHLRATSLHELDENPYQRVRLEIEYMKRMDYMGYDEPFFSAANSVLGLISDVSDQLEVDKETFAKFTVHGHCAWRKEGFELEERINHCQNLVKNCTDESNQTILRGFLFGLEGRQFALNKKKEKSIKRFKEGLKLLEDSPRSQIHLQMHFSEHLEILKEWRQAIKVAEEILSTALSHVDLKSHLLLRVVLLLLRGPGELIEDQRKKQLQFSCWALIHSMGLARMETVSPLISQAAKQVDPTGDVLFLHNNRSHVCEWLRSLNWRNMERVVGAYYKGLKYEVDHPGENREVFDLFVKKEMDGNTISIAIQVKHWKTKLYRVGNVPRVDLIKKARETMDDENRKCPQHFHWFVSRGHIDDAYSSLKATLELVFGHSDLKMINLGEFGDMLMANPECLARVLLTTKSDGA
;
A
#
# COMPACT_ATOMS: atom_id res chain seq x y z
N MET A 1 -15.87 -23.31 -21.71
CA MET A 1 -15.31 -21.99 -22.05
C MET A 1 -14.18 -21.74 -21.06
N ASN A 2 -12.94 -21.55 -21.53
CA ASN A 2 -11.70 -21.65 -20.73
C ASN A 2 -11.62 -20.67 -19.55
N ASP A 3 -11.41 -21.20 -18.34
CA ASP A 3 -11.25 -20.51 -17.05
C ASP A 3 -9.97 -19.67 -16.88
N LYS A 4 -9.18 -19.46 -17.94
CA LYS A 4 -7.85 -18.83 -17.84
C LYS A 4 -7.82 -17.30 -18.01
N ASN A 5 -8.96 -16.65 -18.29
CA ASN A 5 -8.97 -15.22 -18.67
C ASN A 5 -9.76 -14.27 -17.74
N ARG A 6 -10.21 -14.69 -16.55
CA ARG A 6 -11.05 -13.83 -15.67
C ARG A 6 -10.33 -12.84 -14.75
N TYR A 7 -9.00 -12.75 -14.79
CA TYR A 7 -8.21 -12.03 -13.77
C TYR A 7 -7.35 -10.87 -14.30
N ARG A 8 -7.57 -10.39 -15.53
CA ARG A 8 -6.68 -9.37 -16.15
C ARG A 8 -7.07 -7.90 -15.93
N ASP A 9 -8.24 -7.58 -15.37
CA ASP A 9 -8.73 -6.19 -15.35
C ASP A 9 -8.50 -5.43 -14.03
N PHE A 10 -7.74 -5.98 -13.09
CA PHE A 10 -7.44 -5.33 -11.82
C PHE A 10 -5.94 -5.21 -11.61
N ILE A 11 -5.31 -4.36 -12.42
CA ILE A 11 -3.95 -3.89 -12.19
C ILE A 11 -4.04 -2.42 -11.80
N LEU A 12 -3.22 -2.06 -10.80
CA LEU A 12 -2.85 -0.72 -10.33
C LEU A 12 -2.73 0.31 -11.46
N PRO A 13 -2.64 1.64 -11.20
CA PRO A 13 -2.54 2.69 -12.23
C PRO A 13 -1.17 2.69 -12.91
N ILE A 14 -0.79 1.55 -13.47
CA ILE A 14 0.23 1.35 -14.47
C ILE A 14 -0.51 1.56 -15.80
N PRO A 15 -0.10 2.53 -16.63
CA PRO A 15 -0.76 2.78 -17.90
C PRO A 15 -0.92 1.47 -18.67
N LYS A 16 -2.13 1.20 -19.21
CA LYS A 16 -2.42 -0.05 -19.94
C LYS A 16 -1.45 -0.26 -21.11
N ASP A 17 -0.92 0.84 -21.66
CA ASP A 17 0.03 0.85 -22.78
C ASP A 17 1.51 0.88 -22.37
N ILE A 18 1.84 0.79 -21.08
CA ILE A 18 3.25 0.82 -20.62
C ILE A 18 4.10 -0.23 -21.33
N TRP A 19 3.52 -1.40 -21.65
CA TRP A 19 4.23 -2.48 -22.32
C TRP A 19 4.58 -2.15 -23.77
N LYS A 20 3.74 -1.36 -24.46
CA LYS A 20 4.05 -0.84 -25.79
C LYS A 20 5.21 0.15 -25.68
N ASP A 21 5.13 1.07 -24.73
CA ASP A 21 6.16 2.10 -24.50
C ASP A 21 7.51 1.50 -24.06
N ILE A 22 7.50 0.42 -23.25
CA ILE A 22 8.72 -0.31 -22.85
C ILE A 22 9.37 -0.99 -24.06
N SER A 23 8.56 -1.57 -24.97
CA SER A 23 9.07 -2.32 -26.11
C SER A 23 9.70 -1.43 -27.20
N GLN A 24 9.27 -0.17 -27.29
CA GLN A 24 9.76 0.83 -28.23
C GLN A 24 9.75 2.21 -27.57
N PRO A 25 10.74 2.52 -26.73
CA PRO A 25 10.80 3.82 -26.06
C PRO A 25 11.02 4.94 -27.08
N THR A 26 10.35 6.06 -26.87
CA THR A 26 10.53 7.31 -27.62
C THR A 26 10.83 8.42 -26.62
N ALA A 27 11.43 9.52 -27.05
CA ALA A 27 11.65 10.69 -26.19
C ALA A 27 10.34 11.17 -25.51
N GLY A 28 9.19 11.04 -26.19
CA GLY A 28 7.87 11.37 -25.66
C GLY A 28 7.33 10.37 -24.62
N SER A 29 7.72 9.10 -24.68
CA SER A 29 7.28 8.06 -23.72
C SER A 29 8.22 7.89 -22.53
N LEU A 30 9.46 8.39 -22.61
CA LEU A 30 10.48 8.23 -21.56
C LEU A 30 10.07 8.83 -20.21
N ASP A 31 9.47 10.02 -20.18
CA ASP A 31 8.99 10.62 -18.92
C ASP A 31 7.84 9.81 -18.30
N THR A 32 6.95 9.25 -19.12
CA THR A 32 5.87 8.36 -18.66
C THR A 32 6.43 7.06 -18.06
N LEU A 33 7.45 6.48 -18.69
CA LEU A 33 8.15 5.30 -18.20
C LEU A 33 8.88 5.58 -16.88
N LEU A 34 9.56 6.72 -16.77
CA LEU A 34 10.24 7.14 -15.52
C LEU A 34 9.24 7.40 -14.40
N LYS A 35 8.13 8.09 -14.66
CA LYS A 35 7.04 8.26 -13.67
C LYS A 35 6.46 6.92 -13.23
N SER A 36 6.36 5.97 -14.16
CA SER A 36 5.88 4.61 -13.85
C SER A 36 6.91 3.82 -13.02
N LEU A 37 8.21 3.99 -13.28
CA LEU A 37 9.28 3.42 -12.46
C LEU A 37 9.27 4.03 -11.06
N GLU A 38 9.22 5.36 -10.94
CA GLU A 38 9.11 6.09 -9.68
C GLU A 38 7.89 5.62 -8.90
N TYR A 39 6.76 5.39 -9.57
CA TYR A 39 5.56 4.81 -8.99
C TYR A 39 5.80 3.38 -8.52
N ALA A 40 6.41 2.52 -9.33
CA ALA A 40 6.68 1.13 -8.98
C ALA A 40 7.64 1.00 -7.78
N VAL A 41 8.77 1.71 -7.78
CA VAL A 41 9.72 1.77 -6.67
C VAL A 41 9.06 2.36 -5.44
N SER A 42 8.34 3.47 -5.62
CA SER A 42 7.58 4.08 -4.54
C SER A 42 6.61 3.10 -3.90
N ASN A 43 5.90 2.27 -4.65
CA ASN A 43 4.93 1.34 -4.08
C ASN A 43 5.55 0.02 -3.59
N GLY A 44 6.82 -0.23 -3.88
CA GLY A 44 7.49 -1.50 -3.56
C GLY A 44 7.17 -2.63 -4.54
N PHE A 45 6.70 -2.32 -5.75
CA PHE A 45 6.49 -3.29 -6.83
C PHE A 45 7.83 -3.66 -7.47
N PHE A 46 8.71 -4.29 -6.70
CA PHE A 46 10.12 -4.44 -7.07
C PHE A 46 10.34 -5.28 -8.33
N GLY A 47 9.47 -6.26 -8.60
CA GLY A 47 9.49 -7.01 -9.86
C GLY A 47 9.29 -6.10 -11.08
N LEU A 48 8.22 -5.29 -11.07
CA LEU A 48 7.94 -4.31 -12.13
C LEU A 48 9.03 -3.24 -12.20
N ALA A 49 9.48 -2.72 -11.05
CA ALA A 49 10.54 -1.72 -10.99
C ALA A 49 11.86 -2.25 -11.56
N SER A 50 12.19 -3.53 -11.35
CA SER A 50 13.36 -4.16 -11.99
C SER A 50 13.19 -4.16 -13.49
N MET A 51 12.08 -4.71 -13.99
CA MET A 51 11.85 -4.82 -15.42
C MET A 51 11.92 -3.46 -16.10
N LEU A 52 11.28 -2.44 -15.52
CA LEU A 52 11.32 -1.05 -16.02
C LEU A 52 12.74 -0.48 -15.99
N SER A 53 13.44 -0.59 -14.86
CA SER A 53 14.80 -0.05 -14.70
C SER A 53 15.79 -0.73 -15.64
N ASP A 54 15.73 -2.05 -15.75
CA ASP A 54 16.62 -2.85 -16.58
C ASP A 54 16.36 -2.59 -18.08
N HIS A 55 15.09 -2.45 -18.50
CA HIS A 55 14.76 -2.06 -19.87
C HIS A 55 15.23 -0.64 -20.18
N LEU A 56 14.91 0.35 -19.34
CA LEU A 56 15.30 1.75 -19.57
C LEU A 56 16.83 1.89 -19.72
N ARG A 57 17.60 1.15 -18.92
CA ARG A 57 19.06 1.09 -19.04
C ARG A 57 19.54 0.40 -20.31
N ALA A 58 18.80 -0.55 -20.86
CA ALA A 58 19.22 -1.31 -22.04
C ALA A 58 18.81 -0.65 -23.36
N THR A 59 17.64 0.00 -23.41
CA THR A 59 17.00 0.43 -24.66
C THR A 59 16.89 1.95 -24.82
N SER A 60 17.19 2.74 -23.79
CA SER A 60 17.06 4.21 -23.83
C SER A 60 18.34 4.95 -23.46
N LEU A 61 19.51 4.28 -23.50
CA LEU A 61 20.79 4.88 -23.14
C LEU A 61 21.09 6.16 -23.92
N HIS A 62 20.87 6.15 -25.23
CA HIS A 62 21.13 7.31 -26.09
C HIS A 62 20.21 8.50 -25.73
N GLU A 63 18.92 8.25 -25.56
CA GLU A 63 17.94 9.28 -25.19
C GLU A 63 18.15 9.80 -23.75
N LEU A 64 18.58 8.93 -22.83
CA LEU A 64 18.95 9.31 -21.47
C LEU A 64 20.26 10.11 -21.42
N ASP A 65 21.19 9.84 -22.33
CA ASP A 65 22.42 10.62 -22.47
C ASP A 65 22.16 12.02 -23.06
N GLU A 66 21.11 12.17 -23.88
CA GLU A 66 20.63 13.48 -24.34
C GLU A 66 19.89 14.27 -23.24
N ASN A 67 19.41 13.60 -22.18
CA ASN A 67 18.73 14.23 -21.04
C ASN A 67 19.34 13.80 -19.69
N PRO A 68 20.46 14.40 -19.29
CA PRO A 68 21.21 13.93 -18.12
C PRO A 68 20.43 13.94 -16.80
N TYR A 69 19.44 14.83 -16.62
CA TYR A 69 18.59 14.79 -15.42
C TYR A 69 17.69 13.55 -15.38
N GLN A 70 17.19 13.09 -16.53
CA GLN A 70 16.39 11.86 -16.60
C GLN A 70 17.25 10.63 -16.26
N ARG A 71 18.52 10.62 -16.68
CA ARG A 71 19.49 9.60 -16.25
C ARG A 71 19.70 9.61 -14.74
N VAL A 72 19.85 10.78 -14.13
CA VAL A 72 19.94 10.91 -12.66
C VAL A 72 18.68 10.36 -11.98
N ARG A 73 17.48 10.68 -12.49
CA ARG A 73 16.21 10.14 -11.94
C ARG A 73 16.16 8.62 -11.97
N LEU A 74 16.52 8.00 -13.10
CA LEU A 74 16.58 6.54 -13.26
C LEU A 74 17.50 5.90 -12.20
N GLU A 75 18.70 6.43 -12.04
CA GLU A 75 19.70 5.90 -11.13
C GLU A 75 19.34 6.11 -9.65
N ILE A 76 18.67 7.22 -9.32
CA ILE A 76 18.08 7.43 -7.99
C ILE A 76 17.03 6.36 -7.65
N GLU A 77 16.15 6.01 -8.60
CA GLU A 77 15.13 4.99 -8.36
C GLU A 77 15.74 3.59 -8.20
N TYR A 78 16.82 3.29 -8.93
CA TYR A 78 17.62 2.09 -8.70
C TYR A 78 18.23 2.06 -7.29
N MET A 79 18.85 3.16 -6.86
CA MET A 79 19.42 3.31 -5.51
C MET A 79 18.36 3.10 -4.43
N LYS A 80 17.20 3.76 -4.54
CA LYS A 80 16.08 3.61 -3.59
C LYS A 80 15.60 2.16 -3.51
N ARG A 81 15.53 1.45 -4.64
CA ARG A 81 15.16 0.03 -4.66
C ARG A 81 16.14 -0.82 -3.84
N MET A 82 17.45 -0.61 -4.01
CA MET A 82 18.47 -1.33 -3.22
C MET A 82 18.35 -1.03 -1.73
N ASP A 83 18.14 0.24 -1.37
CA ASP A 83 17.91 0.65 0.03
C ASP A 83 16.66 -0.02 0.61
N TYR A 84 15.52 0.03 -0.09
CA TYR A 84 14.27 -0.55 0.38
C TYR A 84 14.31 -2.07 0.48
N MET A 85 15.09 -2.74 -0.38
CA MET A 85 15.31 -4.19 -0.27
C MET A 85 16.34 -4.55 0.82
N GLY A 86 17.09 -3.57 1.34
CA GLY A 86 18.07 -3.74 2.41
C GLY A 86 19.46 -4.20 1.95
N TYR A 87 19.79 -4.04 0.66
CA TYR A 87 21.09 -4.40 0.11
C TYR A 87 22.12 -3.29 0.33
N ASP A 88 22.85 -3.31 1.44
CA ASP A 88 23.76 -2.23 1.81
C ASP A 88 24.88 -2.00 0.77
N GLU A 89 25.59 -3.05 0.32
CA GLU A 89 26.68 -2.91 -0.67
C GLU A 89 26.21 -2.37 -2.03
N PRO A 90 25.20 -2.99 -2.71
CA PRO A 90 24.61 -2.43 -3.92
C PRO A 90 24.05 -1.02 -3.75
N PHE A 91 23.47 -0.71 -2.59
CA PHE A 91 22.95 0.63 -2.29
C PHE A 91 24.07 1.67 -2.27
N PHE A 92 25.16 1.43 -1.53
CA PHE A 92 26.27 2.38 -1.46
C PHE A 92 27.01 2.53 -2.80
N SER A 93 27.14 1.43 -3.56
CA SER A 93 27.67 1.49 -4.92
C SER A 93 26.81 2.39 -5.81
N ALA A 94 25.49 2.18 -5.81
CA ALA A 94 24.55 3.01 -6.56
C ALA A 94 24.58 4.48 -6.12
N ALA A 95 24.62 4.75 -4.82
CA ALA A 95 24.68 6.10 -4.27
C ALA A 95 25.91 6.87 -4.77
N ASN A 96 27.07 6.22 -4.78
CA ASN A 96 28.31 6.83 -5.29
C ASN A 96 28.23 7.09 -6.81
N SER A 97 27.66 6.15 -7.58
CA SER A 97 27.44 6.35 -9.01
C SER A 97 26.50 7.52 -9.31
N VAL A 98 25.41 7.67 -8.55
CA VAL A 98 24.48 8.81 -8.69
C VAL A 98 25.19 10.13 -8.37
N LEU A 99 25.99 10.20 -7.31
CA LEU A 99 26.74 11.42 -6.97
C LEU A 99 27.77 11.79 -8.07
N GLY A 100 28.45 10.79 -8.63
CA GLY A 100 29.34 10.98 -9.78
C GLY A 100 28.59 11.57 -10.97
N LEU A 101 27.45 10.96 -11.36
CA LEU A 101 26.61 11.45 -12.45
C LEU A 101 26.12 12.88 -12.22
N ILE A 102 25.66 13.21 -11.01
CA ILE A 102 25.24 14.57 -10.67
C ILE A 102 26.41 15.55 -10.82
N SER A 103 27.62 15.15 -10.39
CA SER A 103 28.82 15.99 -10.53
C SER A 103 29.17 16.24 -12.00
N ASP A 104 29.06 15.22 -12.85
CA ASP A 104 29.39 15.31 -14.27
C ASP A 104 28.43 16.24 -15.04
N VAL A 105 27.21 16.40 -14.55
CA VAL A 105 26.13 17.13 -15.24
C VAL A 105 25.62 18.34 -14.45
N SER A 106 26.32 18.74 -13.38
CA SER A 106 25.89 19.79 -12.45
C SER A 106 25.58 21.11 -13.16
N ASP A 107 26.43 21.51 -14.12
CA ASP A 107 26.24 22.75 -14.90
C ASP A 107 24.99 22.74 -15.79
N GLN A 108 24.37 21.58 -16.00
CA GLN A 108 23.17 21.38 -16.81
C GLN A 108 21.90 21.24 -15.97
N LEU A 109 22.02 21.23 -14.63
CA LEU A 109 20.90 21.06 -13.72
C LEU A 109 20.46 22.39 -13.12
N GLU A 110 19.14 22.55 -12.98
CA GLU A 110 18.60 23.60 -12.12
C GLU A 110 19.01 23.34 -10.66
N VAL A 111 19.33 24.41 -9.94
CA VAL A 111 19.84 24.36 -8.56
C VAL A 111 18.96 23.51 -7.64
N ASP A 112 17.64 23.67 -7.71
CA ASP A 112 16.72 22.92 -6.85
C ASP A 112 16.63 21.44 -7.22
N LYS A 113 16.70 21.10 -8.51
CA LYS A 113 16.73 19.70 -8.99
C LYS A 113 18.00 19.00 -8.53
N GLU A 114 19.14 19.68 -8.68
CA GLU A 114 20.43 19.19 -8.20
C GLU A 114 20.42 19.01 -6.67
N THR A 115 19.92 20.03 -5.95
CA THR A 115 19.83 20.03 -4.48
C THR A 115 18.99 18.86 -3.98
N PHE A 116 17.82 18.63 -4.58
CA PHE A 116 16.94 17.54 -4.19
C PHE A 116 17.53 16.16 -4.49
N ALA A 117 18.20 16.01 -5.65
CA ALA A 117 18.89 14.80 -6.03
C ALA A 117 20.04 14.48 -5.05
N LYS A 118 20.92 15.44 -4.77
CA LYS A 118 22.03 15.30 -3.80
C LYS A 118 21.50 15.01 -2.39
N PHE A 119 20.46 15.73 -1.95
CA PHE A 119 19.87 15.50 -0.62
C PHE A 119 19.27 14.10 -0.53
N THR A 120 18.58 13.63 -1.57
CA THR A 120 18.04 12.27 -1.61
C THR A 120 19.15 11.25 -1.38
N VAL A 121 20.27 11.34 -2.11
CA VAL A 121 21.38 10.40 -1.96
C VAL A 121 22.03 10.48 -0.57
N HIS A 122 22.39 11.68 -0.12
CA HIS A 122 23.03 11.86 1.19
C HIS A 122 22.12 11.51 2.36
N GLY A 123 20.84 11.85 2.28
CA GLY A 123 19.83 11.54 3.28
C GLY A 123 19.61 10.04 3.41
N HIS A 124 19.42 9.32 2.30
CA HIS A 124 19.33 7.85 2.31
C HIS A 124 20.61 7.22 2.88
N CYS A 125 21.80 7.71 2.50
CA CYS A 125 23.06 7.24 3.08
C CYS A 125 23.11 7.47 4.59
N ALA A 126 22.71 8.65 5.06
CA ALA A 126 22.78 9.03 6.47
C ALA A 126 21.95 8.10 7.37
N TRP A 127 20.80 7.59 6.91
CA TRP A 127 20.02 6.60 7.66
C TRP A 127 20.78 5.30 7.95
N ARG A 128 21.82 4.98 7.16
CA ARG A 128 22.64 3.76 7.24
C ARG A 128 24.01 3.96 7.89
N LYS A 129 24.43 5.20 8.14
CA LYS A 129 25.77 5.52 8.69
C LYS A 129 25.74 5.79 10.18
N GLU A 130 26.88 5.75 10.85
CA GLU A 130 27.02 6.05 12.28
C GLU A 130 28.26 6.90 12.55
N GLY A 131 28.39 7.43 13.77
CA GLY A 131 29.56 8.20 14.19
C GLY A 131 29.87 9.39 13.28
N PHE A 132 31.15 9.52 12.91
CA PHE A 132 31.66 10.63 12.09
C PHE A 132 31.02 10.69 10.70
N GLU A 133 30.83 9.53 10.03
CA GLU A 133 30.26 9.49 8.69
C GLU A 133 28.80 10.01 8.66
N LEU A 134 28.03 9.75 9.73
CA LEU A 134 26.69 10.32 9.86
C LEU A 134 26.73 11.84 9.99
N GLU A 135 27.63 12.36 10.82
CA GLU A 135 27.78 13.79 11.05
C GLU A 135 28.17 14.54 9.78
N GLU A 136 29.11 13.98 9.00
CA GLU A 136 29.51 14.51 7.70
C GLU A 136 28.31 14.59 6.74
N ARG A 137 27.49 13.53 6.66
CA ARG A 137 26.29 13.53 5.80
C ARG A 137 25.25 14.54 6.28
N ILE A 138 25.05 14.70 7.59
CA ILE A 138 24.15 15.73 8.15
C ILE A 138 24.62 17.13 7.74
N ASN A 139 25.92 17.41 7.86
CA ASN A 139 26.50 18.70 7.46
C ASN A 139 26.31 18.98 5.96
N HIS A 140 26.47 17.97 5.11
CA HIS A 140 26.16 18.11 3.68
C HIS A 140 24.67 18.42 3.44
N CYS A 141 23.77 17.67 4.07
CA CYS A 141 22.32 17.92 3.98
C CYS A 141 21.94 19.33 4.46
N GLN A 142 22.57 19.82 5.54
CA GLN A 142 22.36 21.18 6.04
C GLN A 142 22.75 22.26 5.01
N ASN A 143 23.85 22.07 4.30
CA ASN A 143 24.28 23.01 3.26
C ASN A 143 23.34 22.97 2.04
N LEU A 144 22.88 21.78 1.64
CA LEU A 144 21.91 21.63 0.55
C LEU A 144 20.58 22.33 0.86
N VAL A 145 20.07 22.18 2.08
CA VAL A 145 18.85 22.87 2.53
C VAL A 145 18.95 24.39 2.39
N LYS A 146 20.13 24.98 2.66
CA LYS A 146 20.35 26.43 2.54
C LYS A 146 20.35 26.90 1.08
N ASN A 147 20.74 26.03 0.16
CA ASN A 147 20.81 26.33 -1.27
C ASN A 147 19.48 26.13 -2.00
N CYS A 148 18.53 25.42 -1.39
CA CYS A 148 17.18 25.24 -1.94
C CYS A 148 16.43 26.56 -1.97
N THR A 149 15.97 26.96 -3.17
CA THR A 149 15.28 28.23 -3.40
C THR A 149 13.77 28.12 -3.24
N ASP A 150 13.18 26.98 -3.63
CA ASP A 150 11.76 26.71 -3.42
C ASP A 150 11.43 26.45 -1.94
N GLU A 151 10.46 27.21 -1.40
CA GLU A 151 10.09 27.18 0.02
C GLU A 151 9.42 25.87 0.44
N SER A 152 8.62 25.27 -0.46
CA SER A 152 7.95 24.00 -0.19
C SER A 152 8.97 22.86 -0.08
N ASN A 153 9.88 22.78 -1.06
CA ASN A 153 10.99 21.84 -1.06
C ASN A 153 11.90 22.06 0.15
N GLN A 154 12.26 23.31 0.46
CA GLN A 154 13.08 23.62 1.62
C GLN A 154 12.43 23.12 2.92
N THR A 155 11.11 23.26 3.07
CA THR A 155 10.35 22.75 4.21
C THR A 155 10.44 21.23 4.30
N ILE A 156 10.26 20.52 3.17
CA ILE A 156 10.40 19.06 3.11
C ILE A 156 11.80 18.62 3.53
N LEU A 157 12.85 19.21 2.93
CA LEU A 157 14.24 18.87 3.21
C LEU A 157 14.60 19.15 4.67
N ARG A 158 14.13 20.27 5.26
CA ARG A 158 14.31 20.59 6.69
C ARG A 158 13.63 19.58 7.60
N GLY A 159 12.43 19.12 7.25
CA GLY A 159 11.72 18.08 8.00
C GLY A 159 12.55 16.80 8.11
N PHE A 160 13.09 16.32 6.99
CA PHE A 160 13.96 15.13 6.97
C PHE A 160 15.30 15.35 7.67
N LEU A 161 15.90 16.54 7.53
CA LEU A 161 17.13 16.91 8.23
C LEU A 161 16.95 16.82 9.76
N PHE A 162 15.84 17.31 10.30
CA PHE A 162 15.54 17.12 11.73
C PHE A 162 15.43 15.64 12.11
N GLY A 163 14.88 14.80 11.22
CA GLY A 163 14.91 13.35 11.38
C GLY A 163 16.33 12.78 11.52
N LEU A 164 17.26 13.21 10.65
CA LEU A 164 18.65 12.77 10.70
C LEU A 164 19.38 13.23 11.96
N GLU A 165 19.15 14.47 12.39
CA GLU A 165 19.65 14.97 13.68
C GLU A 165 19.06 14.18 14.86
N GLY A 166 17.77 13.86 14.80
CA GLY A 166 17.09 13.01 15.77
C GLY A 166 17.75 11.64 15.87
N ARG A 167 18.03 11.01 14.73
CA ARG A 167 18.80 9.76 14.64
C ARG A 167 20.17 9.87 15.28
N GLN A 168 20.94 10.91 14.97
CA GLN A 168 22.26 11.13 15.58
C GLN A 168 22.16 11.21 17.11
N PHE A 169 21.14 11.88 17.64
CA PHE A 169 20.90 11.90 19.07
C PHE A 169 20.47 10.54 19.63
N ALA A 170 19.68 9.76 18.89
CA ALA A 170 19.25 8.42 19.31
C ALA A 170 20.45 7.49 19.50
N LEU A 171 21.35 7.42 18.51
CA LEU A 171 22.57 6.61 18.58
C LEU A 171 23.51 7.06 19.70
N ASN A 172 23.56 8.36 19.98
CA ASN A 172 24.31 8.94 21.10
C ASN A 172 23.58 8.82 22.45
N LYS A 173 22.50 8.03 22.55
CA LYS A 173 21.69 7.80 23.76
C LYS A 173 21.09 9.08 24.36
N LYS A 174 20.94 10.14 23.57
CA LYS A 174 20.34 11.43 23.96
C LYS A 174 18.84 11.40 23.65
N LYS A 175 18.09 10.57 24.39
CA LYS A 175 16.65 10.28 24.16
C LYS A 175 15.80 11.54 23.97
N GLU A 176 15.83 12.47 24.91
CA GLU A 176 14.96 13.66 24.88
C GLU A 176 15.22 14.54 23.66
N LYS A 177 16.51 14.74 23.31
CA LYS A 177 16.91 15.51 22.13
C LYS A 177 16.49 14.81 20.84
N SER A 178 16.65 13.49 20.78
CA SER A 178 16.19 12.68 19.64
C SER A 178 14.69 12.86 19.39
N ILE A 179 13.87 12.62 20.41
CA ILE A 179 12.42 12.72 20.32
C ILE A 179 11.99 14.14 19.95
N LYS A 180 12.63 15.17 20.54
CA LYS A 180 12.35 16.57 20.21
C LYS A 180 12.59 16.86 18.72
N ARG A 181 13.73 16.43 18.18
CA ARG A 181 14.06 16.66 16.76
C ARG A 181 13.10 15.97 15.81
N PHE A 182 12.78 14.70 16.04
CA PHE A 182 11.77 14.01 15.23
C PHE A 182 10.42 14.73 15.25
N LYS A 183 9.97 15.21 16.41
CA LYS A 183 8.71 15.97 16.52
C LYS A 183 8.76 17.31 15.78
N GLU A 184 9.88 18.03 15.83
CA GLU A 184 10.09 19.26 15.06
C GLU A 184 9.98 19.00 13.56
N GLY A 185 10.62 17.92 13.06
CA GLY A 185 10.50 17.52 11.67
C GLY A 185 9.08 17.11 11.28
N LEU A 186 8.39 16.34 12.12
CA LEU A 186 7.01 15.92 11.87
C LEU A 186 6.01 17.08 11.81
N LYS A 187 6.25 18.12 12.61
CA LYS A 187 5.45 19.34 12.60
C LYS A 187 5.65 20.12 11.29
N LEU A 188 6.88 20.24 10.80
CA LEU A 188 7.14 20.90 9.51
C LEU A 188 6.49 20.19 8.33
N LEU A 189 6.25 18.88 8.44
CA LEU A 189 5.68 18.07 7.37
C LEU A 189 4.17 17.88 7.49
N GLU A 190 3.47 18.59 8.37
CA GLU A 190 2.02 18.41 8.60
C GLU A 190 1.18 18.61 7.33
N ASP A 191 1.57 19.56 6.48
CA ASP A 191 0.93 19.83 5.18
C ASP A 191 1.42 18.92 4.05
N SER A 192 2.33 17.98 4.34
CA SER A 192 2.86 17.00 3.37
C SER A 192 2.68 15.57 3.90
N PRO A 193 1.44 15.02 3.90
CA PRO A 193 1.12 13.76 4.56
C PRO A 193 2.02 12.59 4.15
N ARG A 194 2.41 12.52 2.87
CA ARG A 194 3.33 11.49 2.37
C ARG A 194 4.71 11.60 2.99
N SER A 195 5.28 12.80 3.03
CA SER A 195 6.59 13.07 3.63
C SER A 195 6.55 12.83 5.14
N GLN A 196 5.45 13.26 5.79
CA GLN A 196 5.22 13.06 7.21
C GLN A 196 5.24 11.57 7.58
N ILE A 197 4.52 10.73 6.84
CA ILE A 197 4.48 9.28 7.12
C ILE A 197 5.85 8.62 6.95
N HIS A 198 6.61 9.01 5.93
CA HIS A 198 8.00 8.55 5.77
C HIS A 198 8.87 8.94 6.99
N LEU A 199 8.72 10.14 7.53
CA LEU A 199 9.45 10.55 8.74
C LEU A 199 8.92 9.86 10.00
N GLN A 200 7.61 9.61 10.13
CA GLN A 200 7.01 8.86 11.24
C GLN A 200 7.55 7.43 11.29
N MET A 201 7.75 6.81 10.12
CA MET A 201 8.37 5.49 10.00
C MET A 201 9.76 5.47 10.60
N HIS A 202 10.62 6.39 10.17
CA HIS A 202 11.96 6.52 10.74
C HIS A 202 11.90 6.82 12.24
N PHE A 203 10.97 7.68 12.69
CA PHE A 203 10.82 7.97 14.10
C PHE A 203 10.47 6.71 14.91
N SER A 204 9.51 5.90 14.44
CA SER A 204 9.11 4.64 15.10
C SER A 204 10.28 3.66 15.20
N GLU A 205 11.07 3.49 14.14
CA GLU A 205 12.26 2.64 14.14
C GLU A 205 13.34 3.14 15.13
N HIS A 206 13.49 4.46 15.28
CA HIS A 206 14.45 5.03 16.23
C HIS A 206 13.96 4.98 17.69
N LEU A 207 12.65 4.99 17.90
CA LEU A 207 12.07 4.71 19.23
C LEU A 207 12.36 3.26 19.65
N GLU A 208 12.36 2.30 18.71
CA GLU A 208 12.82 0.93 18.97
C GLU A 208 14.29 0.91 19.44
N ILE A 209 15.20 1.62 18.75
CA ILE A 209 16.62 1.73 19.16
C ILE A 209 16.75 2.29 20.59
N LEU A 210 15.90 3.26 20.92
CA LEU A 210 15.84 3.88 22.25
C LEU A 210 15.11 3.02 23.31
N LYS A 211 14.60 1.84 22.95
CA LYS A 211 13.79 0.94 23.78
C LYS A 211 12.44 1.54 24.22
N GLU A 212 11.95 2.56 23.52
CA GLU A 212 10.66 3.20 23.76
C GLU A 212 9.50 2.47 23.05
N TRP A 213 9.40 1.16 23.29
CA TRP A 213 8.52 0.26 22.54
C TRP A 213 7.05 0.67 22.54
N ARG A 214 6.51 1.13 23.68
CA ARG A 214 5.12 1.60 23.75
C ARG A 214 4.86 2.78 22.82
N GLN A 215 5.82 3.70 22.71
CA GLN A 215 5.71 4.84 21.80
C GLN A 215 5.92 4.42 20.36
N ALA A 216 6.89 3.52 20.09
CA ALA A 216 7.14 2.99 18.75
C ALA A 216 5.89 2.31 18.17
N ILE A 217 5.25 1.42 18.95
CA ILE A 217 4.01 0.73 18.58
C ILE A 217 2.87 1.72 18.37
N LYS A 218 2.73 2.72 19.25
CA LYS A 218 1.70 3.76 19.08
C LYS A 218 1.85 4.50 17.75
N VAL A 219 3.06 4.95 17.43
CA VAL A 219 3.35 5.63 16.16
C VAL A 219 3.12 4.69 14.97
N ALA A 220 3.50 3.41 15.08
CA ALA A 220 3.28 2.42 14.03
C ALA A 220 1.77 2.17 13.76
N GLU A 221 0.95 2.05 14.80
CA GLU A 221 -0.51 1.92 14.67
C GLU A 221 -1.16 3.21 14.14
N GLU A 222 -0.64 4.40 14.50
CA GLU A 222 -1.06 5.67 13.90
C GLU A 222 -0.75 5.71 12.40
N ILE A 223 0.43 5.24 11.99
CA ILE A 223 0.79 5.10 10.58
C ILE A 223 -0.16 4.14 9.88
N LEU A 224 -0.48 2.97 10.46
CA LEU A 224 -1.47 2.05 9.89
C LEU A 224 -2.83 2.71 9.74
N SER A 225 -3.32 3.39 10.78
CA SER A 225 -4.61 4.08 10.73
C SER A 225 -4.69 5.09 9.57
N THR A 226 -3.66 5.93 9.44
CA THR A 226 -3.54 6.92 8.35
C THR A 226 -3.33 6.25 6.98
N ALA A 227 -2.54 5.18 6.92
CA ALA A 227 -2.29 4.41 5.69
C ALA A 227 -3.52 3.67 5.17
N LEU A 228 -4.44 3.32 6.08
CA LEU A 228 -5.68 2.64 5.77
C LEU A 228 -6.79 3.66 5.45
N SER A 229 -6.69 4.90 5.94
CA SER A 229 -7.56 6.01 5.52
C SER A 229 -7.19 6.53 4.13
N HIS A 230 -5.89 6.61 3.79
CA HIS A 230 -5.37 7.08 2.51
C HIS A 230 -4.85 5.92 1.63
N VAL A 231 -5.54 5.61 0.53
CA VAL A 231 -5.31 4.42 -0.32
C VAL A 231 -3.90 4.37 -0.94
N ASP A 232 -3.16 5.47 -0.95
CA ASP A 232 -1.86 5.60 -1.61
C ASP A 232 -0.65 5.16 -0.77
N LEU A 233 -0.83 4.60 0.44
CA LEU A 233 0.32 4.15 1.23
C LEU A 233 0.93 2.85 0.70
N LYS A 234 2.26 2.83 0.61
CA LYS A 234 3.04 1.90 -0.22
C LYS A 234 3.19 0.53 0.45
N SER A 235 3.10 -0.57 -0.32
CA SER A 235 3.19 -1.96 0.21
C SER A 235 4.47 -2.21 1.03
N HIS A 236 5.60 -1.66 0.61
CA HIS A 236 6.86 -1.79 1.36
C HIS A 236 6.87 -1.03 2.71
N LEU A 237 6.15 0.09 2.80
CA LEU A 237 6.01 0.84 4.06
C LEU A 237 5.11 0.08 5.02
N LEU A 238 3.97 -0.44 4.53
CA LEU A 238 3.11 -1.33 5.31
C LEU A 238 3.91 -2.54 5.83
N LEU A 239 4.77 -3.13 5.00
CA LEU A 239 5.61 -4.24 5.41
C LEU A 239 6.57 -3.84 6.54
N ARG A 240 7.23 -2.69 6.45
CA ARG A 240 8.11 -2.18 7.53
C ARG A 240 7.35 -1.93 8.83
N VAL A 241 6.14 -1.37 8.76
CA VAL A 241 5.29 -1.19 9.96
C VAL A 241 4.95 -2.54 10.58
N VAL A 242 4.50 -3.49 9.77
CA VAL A 242 4.14 -4.83 10.22
C VAL A 242 5.34 -5.54 10.85
N LEU A 243 6.53 -5.43 10.26
CA LEU A 243 7.76 -6.00 10.82
C LEU A 243 8.17 -5.34 12.13
N LEU A 244 7.98 -4.02 12.27
CA LEU A 244 8.23 -3.33 13.53
C LEU A 244 7.29 -3.83 14.63
N LEU A 245 5.99 -3.98 14.31
CA LEU A 245 5.03 -4.55 15.24
C LEU A 245 5.40 -6.00 15.60
N LEU A 246 5.70 -6.85 14.64
CA LEU A 246 6.06 -8.26 14.89
C LEU A 246 7.31 -8.43 15.76
N ARG A 247 8.28 -7.50 15.68
CA ARG A 247 9.49 -7.46 16.52
C ARG A 247 9.24 -6.92 17.93
N GLY A 248 8.10 -6.28 18.16
CA GLY A 248 7.74 -5.70 19.45
C GLY A 248 7.68 -6.74 20.57
N PRO A 249 7.89 -6.32 21.84
CA PRO A 249 7.73 -7.19 23.00
C PRO A 249 6.34 -7.86 23.01
N GLY A 250 6.29 -9.19 23.18
CA GLY A 250 5.05 -9.97 23.09
C GLY A 250 3.96 -9.52 24.08
N GLU A 251 4.34 -8.93 25.20
CA GLU A 251 3.40 -8.36 26.18
C GLU A 251 2.61 -7.14 25.66
N LEU A 252 3.05 -6.52 24.57
CA LEU A 252 2.45 -5.31 24.01
C LEU A 252 1.53 -5.58 22.82
N ILE A 253 1.51 -6.80 22.28
CA ILE A 253 0.71 -7.18 21.11
C ILE A 253 0.07 -8.54 21.37
N GLU A 254 -1.25 -8.58 21.35
CA GLU A 254 -2.03 -9.81 21.55
C GLU A 254 -1.69 -10.90 20.52
N ASP A 255 -1.70 -12.17 20.93
CA ASP A 255 -1.36 -13.31 20.07
C ASP A 255 -2.20 -13.37 18.78
N GLN A 256 -3.48 -13.03 18.87
CA GLN A 256 -4.38 -13.00 17.72
C GLN A 256 -3.97 -11.90 16.72
N ARG A 257 -3.61 -10.71 17.22
CA ARG A 257 -3.09 -9.62 16.40
C ARG A 257 -1.75 -10.00 15.78
N LYS A 258 -0.88 -10.70 16.52
CA LYS A 258 0.39 -11.21 16.00
C LYS A 258 0.19 -12.15 14.82
N LYS A 259 -0.74 -13.10 14.90
CA LYS A 259 -1.09 -14.00 13.78
C LYS A 259 -1.62 -13.23 12.56
N GLN A 260 -2.47 -12.22 12.76
CA GLN A 260 -2.95 -11.35 11.67
C GLN A 260 -1.81 -10.56 11.02
N LEU A 261 -0.88 -10.04 11.82
CA LEU A 261 0.30 -9.32 11.33
C LEU A 261 1.23 -10.23 10.55
N GLN A 262 1.45 -11.47 11.02
CA GLN A 262 2.22 -12.48 10.27
C GLN A 262 1.58 -12.77 8.91
N PHE A 263 0.25 -12.92 8.88
CA PHE A 263 -0.44 -13.18 7.62
C PHE A 263 -0.44 -11.95 6.68
N SER A 264 -0.55 -10.75 7.24
CA SER A 264 -0.42 -9.49 6.48
C SER A 264 0.99 -9.35 5.89
N CYS A 265 2.02 -9.71 6.66
CA CYS A 265 3.40 -9.71 6.23
C CYS A 265 3.59 -10.61 5.00
N TRP A 266 3.06 -11.83 5.06
CA TRP A 266 3.04 -12.75 3.92
C TRP A 266 2.36 -12.13 2.69
N ALA A 267 1.15 -11.60 2.85
CA ALA A 267 0.38 -11.01 1.75
C ALA A 267 1.12 -9.82 1.09
N LEU A 268 1.83 -9.01 1.88
CA LEU A 268 2.67 -7.91 1.38
C LEU A 268 3.91 -8.39 0.62
N ILE A 269 4.60 -9.44 1.10
CA ILE A 269 5.73 -10.03 0.37
C ILE A 269 5.28 -10.53 -1.01
N HIS A 270 4.11 -11.16 -1.07
CA HIS A 270 3.52 -11.61 -2.32
C HIS A 270 3.11 -10.45 -3.23
N SER A 271 2.50 -9.38 -2.70
CA SER A 271 2.11 -8.21 -3.50
C SER A 271 3.31 -7.48 -4.11
N MET A 272 4.44 -7.49 -3.42
CA MET A 272 5.68 -6.85 -3.87
C MET A 272 6.43 -7.68 -4.94
N GLY A 273 5.91 -8.86 -5.31
CA GLY A 273 6.57 -9.77 -6.25
C GLY A 273 7.81 -10.45 -5.68
N LEU A 274 7.97 -10.42 -4.36
CA LEU A 274 9.15 -10.90 -3.64
C LEU A 274 9.09 -12.39 -3.29
N ALA A 275 7.92 -13.03 -3.41
CA ALA A 275 7.72 -14.44 -3.06
C ALA A 275 8.57 -15.45 -3.87
N ARG A 276 9.19 -15.04 -4.98
CA ARG A 276 10.15 -15.88 -5.73
C ARG A 276 11.62 -15.51 -5.48
N MET A 277 11.88 -14.50 -4.65
CA MET A 277 13.23 -14.02 -4.30
C MET A 277 13.67 -14.49 -2.90
N GLU A 278 13.10 -15.59 -2.41
CA GLU A 278 13.19 -16.11 -1.03
C GLU A 278 14.61 -16.25 -0.47
N THR A 279 15.64 -16.26 -1.32
CA THR A 279 17.03 -16.50 -0.93
C THR A 279 17.97 -15.31 -1.06
N VAL A 280 17.52 -14.11 -1.50
CA VAL A 280 18.47 -13.01 -1.80
C VAL A 280 18.21 -11.72 -1.03
N SER A 281 16.96 -11.32 -0.77
CA SER A 281 16.69 -10.00 -0.16
C SER A 281 16.79 -10.00 1.37
N PRO A 282 17.58 -9.08 1.97
CA PRO A 282 17.64 -8.89 3.42
C PRO A 282 16.28 -8.57 4.06
N LEU A 283 15.42 -7.80 3.39
CA LEU A 283 14.06 -7.52 3.86
C LEU A 283 13.22 -8.81 3.95
N ILE A 284 13.31 -9.70 2.96
CA ILE A 284 12.61 -11.00 2.97
C ILE A 284 13.18 -11.89 4.07
N SER A 285 14.50 -11.91 4.23
CA SER A 285 15.16 -12.67 5.28
C SER A 285 14.72 -12.23 6.68
N GLN A 286 14.52 -10.93 6.89
CA GLN A 286 13.96 -10.40 8.14
C GLN A 286 12.51 -10.80 8.32
N ALA A 287 11.70 -10.71 7.28
CA ALA A 287 10.29 -11.10 7.34
C ALA A 287 10.11 -12.60 7.59
N ALA A 288 10.92 -13.43 6.94
CA ALA A 288 10.94 -14.89 7.12
C ALA A 288 11.36 -15.32 8.54
N LYS A 289 12.06 -14.47 9.31
CA LYS A 289 12.33 -14.75 10.73
C LYS A 289 11.11 -14.50 11.63
N GLN A 290 10.18 -13.66 11.19
CA GLN A 290 8.99 -13.28 11.95
C GLN A 290 7.76 -14.12 11.58
N VAL A 291 7.77 -14.72 10.39
CA VAL A 291 6.77 -15.65 9.89
C VAL A 291 7.32 -17.06 10.10
N ASP A 292 6.61 -17.91 10.85
CA ASP A 292 7.07 -19.26 11.19
C ASP A 292 7.45 -20.06 9.92
N PRO A 293 8.72 -20.49 9.75
CA PRO A 293 9.15 -21.27 8.59
C PRO A 293 8.65 -22.73 8.61
N THR A 294 8.10 -23.22 9.72
CA THR A 294 7.57 -24.59 9.84
C THR A 294 6.06 -24.70 9.62
N GLY A 295 5.33 -23.58 9.64
CA GLY A 295 3.87 -23.59 9.50
C GLY A 295 3.43 -23.00 8.18
N ASP A 296 3.08 -23.84 7.20
CA ASP A 296 2.06 -23.68 6.13
C ASP A 296 1.96 -22.39 5.29
N VAL A 297 2.70 -21.33 5.58
CA VAL A 297 2.49 -19.97 5.06
C VAL A 297 3.16 -19.77 3.70
N LEU A 298 4.13 -20.60 3.31
CA LEU A 298 4.75 -20.51 1.98
C LEU A 298 4.02 -21.29 0.87
N PHE A 299 3.01 -22.10 1.21
CA PHE A 299 2.24 -22.85 0.20
C PHE A 299 0.86 -22.23 -0.06
N LEU A 300 0.70 -21.69 -1.26
CA LEU A 300 -0.52 -21.07 -1.82
C LEU A 300 -1.83 -21.87 -1.56
N HIS A 301 -1.75 -23.19 -1.43
CA HIS A 301 -2.92 -24.06 -1.22
C HIS A 301 -3.44 -24.08 0.23
N ASN A 302 -2.57 -23.98 1.25
CA ASN A 302 -3.01 -23.92 2.65
C ASN A 302 -3.51 -22.52 3.01
N ASN A 303 -3.01 -21.47 2.34
CA ASN A 303 -3.40 -20.09 2.60
C ASN A 303 -4.84 -19.78 2.19
N ARG A 304 -5.37 -20.37 1.12
CA ARG A 304 -6.79 -20.21 0.75
C ARG A 304 -7.72 -20.72 1.85
N SER A 305 -7.42 -21.90 2.41
CA SER A 305 -8.20 -22.46 3.53
C SER A 305 -8.14 -21.55 4.75
N HIS A 306 -6.96 -21.02 5.10
CA HIS A 306 -6.81 -20.04 6.18
C HIS A 306 -7.58 -18.74 5.94
N VAL A 307 -7.55 -18.16 4.73
CA VAL A 307 -8.38 -16.98 4.39
C VAL A 307 -9.86 -17.31 4.56
N CYS A 308 -10.32 -18.43 4.00
CA CYS A 308 -11.71 -18.83 4.11
C CYS A 308 -12.13 -19.12 5.57
N GLU A 309 -11.27 -19.73 6.38
CA GLU A 309 -11.53 -19.95 7.82
C GLU A 309 -11.59 -18.65 8.60
N TRP A 310 -10.64 -17.74 8.34
CA TRP A 310 -10.67 -16.40 8.91
C TRP A 310 -11.96 -15.66 8.52
N LEU A 311 -12.31 -15.63 7.23
CA LEU A 311 -13.57 -15.03 6.77
C LEU A 311 -14.80 -15.64 7.46
N ARG A 312 -14.84 -16.96 7.66
CA ARG A 312 -15.94 -17.66 8.37
C ARG A 312 -16.02 -17.31 9.86
N SER A 313 -14.92 -16.90 10.47
CA SER A 313 -14.87 -16.53 11.89
C SER A 313 -15.49 -15.16 12.17
N LEU A 314 -15.58 -14.31 11.14
CA LEU A 314 -16.07 -12.93 11.27
C LEU A 314 -17.56 -12.89 11.64
N ASN A 315 -17.98 -11.80 12.28
CA ASN A 315 -19.40 -11.46 12.37
C ASN A 315 -19.81 -10.66 11.12
N TRP A 316 -21.10 -10.40 10.95
CA TRP A 316 -21.63 -9.75 9.75
C TRP A 316 -21.08 -8.32 9.55
N ARG A 317 -20.99 -7.51 10.62
CA ARG A 317 -20.41 -6.16 10.56
C ARG A 317 -18.95 -6.17 10.15
N ASN A 318 -18.17 -7.12 10.67
CA ASN A 318 -16.76 -7.26 10.32
C ASN A 318 -16.60 -7.78 8.88
N MET A 319 -17.52 -8.62 8.39
CA MET A 319 -17.54 -9.01 6.97
C MET A 319 -17.83 -7.81 6.05
N GLU A 320 -18.78 -6.93 6.40
CA GLU A 320 -19.05 -5.69 5.64
C GLU A 320 -17.83 -4.77 5.60
N ARG A 321 -17.17 -4.57 6.74
CA ARG A 321 -15.92 -3.80 6.82
C ARG A 321 -14.81 -4.41 5.96
N VAL A 322 -14.70 -5.74 5.95
CA VAL A 322 -13.73 -6.46 5.12
C VAL A 322 -14.02 -6.27 3.62
N VAL A 323 -15.29 -6.38 3.21
CA VAL A 323 -15.70 -6.14 1.82
C VAL A 323 -15.45 -4.68 1.42
N GLY A 324 -15.82 -3.72 2.27
CA GLY A 324 -15.53 -2.30 2.07
C GLY A 324 -14.03 -2.03 1.95
N ALA A 325 -13.22 -2.59 2.84
CA ALA A 325 -11.75 -2.46 2.80
C ALA A 325 -11.14 -3.08 1.53
N TYR A 326 -11.68 -4.19 1.03
CA TYR A 326 -11.28 -4.79 -0.24
C TYR A 326 -11.53 -3.82 -1.42
N TYR A 327 -12.74 -3.26 -1.53
CA TYR A 327 -13.06 -2.29 -2.59
C TYR A 327 -12.27 -1.00 -2.47
N LYS A 328 -12.04 -0.53 -1.24
CA LYS A 328 -11.16 0.61 -0.98
C LYS A 328 -9.73 0.33 -1.44
N GLY A 329 -9.21 -0.88 -1.19
CA GLY A 329 -7.91 -1.33 -1.71
C GLY A 329 -7.83 -1.34 -3.24
N LEU A 330 -8.94 -1.65 -3.90
CA LEU A 330 -9.09 -1.53 -5.36
C LEU A 330 -9.28 -0.08 -5.86
N LYS A 331 -9.16 0.90 -4.96
CA LYS A 331 -9.32 2.34 -5.22
C LYS A 331 -10.75 2.75 -5.60
N TYR A 332 -11.75 2.02 -5.12
CA TYR A 332 -13.11 2.54 -5.13
C TYR A 332 -13.30 3.49 -3.94
N GLU A 333 -14.06 4.54 -4.16
CA GLU A 333 -14.68 5.26 -3.05
C GLU A 333 -15.78 4.37 -2.47
N VAL A 334 -15.81 4.24 -1.15
CA VAL A 334 -16.73 3.36 -0.43
C VAL A 334 -17.61 4.20 0.47
N ASP A 335 -18.91 4.14 0.24
CA ASP A 335 -19.95 4.75 1.07
C ASP A 335 -20.65 3.67 1.90
N HIS A 336 -20.83 3.97 3.19
CA HIS A 336 -21.56 3.16 4.15
C HIS A 336 -22.88 3.87 4.47
N PRO A 337 -23.98 3.51 3.80
CA PRO A 337 -25.28 4.05 4.18
C PRO A 337 -25.60 3.57 5.61
N GLY A 338 -25.79 4.51 6.54
CA GLY A 338 -25.90 4.20 7.97
C GLY A 338 -27.02 3.21 8.33
N GLU A 339 -26.99 2.67 9.56
CA GLU A 339 -27.76 1.52 10.05
C GLU A 339 -29.30 1.54 9.86
N ASN A 340 -29.89 2.66 9.43
CA ASN A 340 -31.35 2.83 9.36
C ASN A 340 -31.93 2.94 7.94
N ARG A 341 -31.13 2.91 6.88
CA ARG A 341 -31.57 3.03 5.49
C ARG A 341 -30.54 2.27 4.65
N GLU A 342 -30.80 1.06 4.14
CA GLU A 342 -31.02 0.84 2.70
C GLU A 342 -31.14 -0.68 2.36
N VAL A 343 -31.37 -1.00 1.08
CA VAL A 343 -31.35 -2.37 0.50
C VAL A 343 -29.97 -2.97 0.43
N PHE A 344 -28.93 -2.14 0.49
CA PHE A 344 -27.53 -2.50 0.29
C PHE A 344 -26.71 -2.03 1.49
N ASP A 345 -25.69 -2.79 1.85
CA ASP A 345 -24.82 -2.48 2.99
C ASP A 345 -23.68 -1.52 2.59
N LEU A 346 -23.30 -1.50 1.30
CA LEU A 346 -22.25 -0.62 0.76
C LEU A 346 -22.61 -0.12 -0.64
N PHE A 347 -22.17 1.10 -0.94
CA PHE A 347 -22.07 1.60 -2.30
C PHE A 347 -20.62 1.92 -2.62
N VAL A 348 -20.16 1.47 -3.78
CA VAL A 348 -18.79 1.73 -4.21
C VAL A 348 -18.78 2.35 -5.59
N LYS A 349 -17.92 3.35 -5.78
CA LYS A 349 -17.77 4.06 -7.06
C LYS A 349 -16.32 4.24 -7.43
N LYS A 350 -16.02 4.20 -8.73
CA LYS A 350 -14.68 4.44 -9.26
C LYS A 350 -14.77 5.08 -10.63
N GLU A 351 -14.06 6.19 -10.81
CA GLU A 351 -13.87 6.82 -12.11
C GLU A 351 -12.79 6.07 -12.90
N MET A 352 -13.11 5.68 -14.14
CA MET A 352 -12.21 4.99 -15.06
C MET A 352 -12.38 5.55 -16.46
N ASP A 353 -11.34 6.19 -16.99
CA ASP A 353 -11.27 6.64 -18.40
C ASP A 353 -12.51 7.47 -18.83
N GLY A 354 -12.99 8.37 -17.96
CA GLY A 354 -14.16 9.22 -18.21
C GLY A 354 -15.53 8.56 -17.94
N ASN A 355 -15.55 7.31 -17.48
CA ASN A 355 -16.75 6.58 -17.07
C ASN A 355 -16.74 6.29 -15.57
N THR A 356 -17.87 6.55 -14.91
CA THR A 356 -18.07 6.12 -13.51
C THR A 356 -18.57 4.69 -13.48
N ILE A 357 -17.85 3.80 -12.79
CA ILE A 357 -18.34 2.48 -12.42
C ILE A 357 -18.97 2.57 -11.02
N SER A 358 -20.24 2.22 -10.88
CA SER A 358 -20.96 2.18 -9.60
C SER A 358 -21.47 0.77 -9.29
N ILE A 359 -21.25 0.30 -8.06
CA ILE A 359 -21.64 -1.03 -7.60
C ILE A 359 -22.38 -0.90 -6.26
N ALA A 360 -23.58 -1.44 -6.20
CA ALA A 360 -24.32 -1.62 -4.94
C ALA A 360 -24.06 -3.02 -4.38
N ILE A 361 -23.72 -3.11 -3.10
CA ILE A 361 -23.23 -4.34 -2.48
C ILE A 361 -24.10 -4.73 -1.30
N GLN A 362 -24.53 -5.99 -1.29
CA GLN A 362 -25.12 -6.63 -0.13
C GLN A 362 -24.18 -7.72 0.41
N VAL A 363 -24.02 -7.76 1.73
CA VAL A 363 -23.25 -8.75 2.48
C VAL A 363 -24.19 -9.53 3.40
N LYS A 364 -24.24 -10.85 3.22
CA LYS A 364 -24.98 -11.77 4.08
C LYS A 364 -24.02 -12.79 4.68
N HIS A 365 -23.71 -12.59 5.96
CA HIS A 365 -22.76 -13.42 6.69
C HIS A 365 -23.39 -14.01 7.96
N TRP A 366 -23.48 -15.34 8.02
CA TRP A 366 -24.11 -16.08 9.12
C TRP A 366 -23.13 -17.05 9.79
N LYS A 367 -23.05 -17.02 11.13
CA LYS A 367 -22.16 -17.91 11.92
C LYS A 367 -22.74 -19.32 12.13
N THR A 368 -24.06 -19.47 12.25
CA THR A 368 -24.74 -20.75 12.53
C THR A 368 -25.27 -21.46 11.26
N LYS A 369 -25.40 -22.79 11.31
CA LYS A 369 -25.99 -23.60 10.22
C LYS A 369 -27.50 -23.33 10.15
N LEU A 370 -27.97 -23.00 8.94
CA LEU A 370 -29.37 -23.00 8.52
C LEU A 370 -30.27 -21.98 9.24
N TYR A 371 -30.37 -20.78 8.66
CA TYR A 371 -31.67 -20.14 8.60
C TYR A 371 -32.29 -20.52 7.25
N ARG A 372 -33.56 -20.96 7.27
CA ARG A 372 -34.42 -20.77 6.09
C ARG A 372 -34.27 -19.31 5.73
N VAL A 373 -33.99 -18.99 4.46
CA VAL A 373 -34.09 -17.62 3.96
C VAL A 373 -35.52 -17.18 4.27
N GLY A 374 -35.71 -16.54 5.43
CA GLY A 374 -36.95 -15.89 5.76
C GLY A 374 -37.09 -14.84 4.70
N ASN A 375 -38.16 -14.95 3.91
CA ASN A 375 -38.54 -13.99 2.89
C ASN A 375 -38.20 -12.58 3.38
N VAL A 376 -37.10 -11.98 2.90
CA VAL A 376 -37.03 -10.52 2.93
C VAL A 376 -38.20 -10.12 2.05
N PRO A 377 -39.27 -9.51 2.59
CA PRO A 377 -40.47 -9.31 1.81
C PRO A 377 -40.08 -8.50 0.57
N ARG A 378 -40.43 -9.01 -0.61
CA ARG A 378 -40.15 -8.37 -1.91
C ARG A 378 -40.53 -6.88 -1.90
N VAL A 379 -41.56 -6.54 -1.13
CA VAL A 379 -42.07 -5.17 -0.89
C VAL A 379 -41.06 -4.28 -0.15
N ASP A 380 -40.35 -4.79 0.86
CA ASP A 380 -39.35 -4.01 1.62
C ASP A 380 -38.09 -3.74 0.79
N LEU A 381 -37.68 -4.71 -0.04
CA LEU A 381 -36.60 -4.55 -1.01
C LEU A 381 -36.96 -3.51 -2.08
N ILE A 382 -38.17 -3.57 -2.64
CA ILE A 382 -38.62 -2.58 -3.65
C ILE A 382 -38.74 -1.18 -3.04
N LYS A 383 -39.32 -1.05 -1.84
CA LYS A 383 -39.49 0.24 -1.17
C LYS A 383 -38.14 0.89 -0.86
N LYS A 384 -37.23 0.15 -0.24
CA LYS A 384 -35.90 0.67 0.11
C LYS A 384 -35.03 0.91 -1.13
N ALA A 385 -35.18 0.13 -2.21
CA ALA A 385 -34.43 0.34 -3.46
C ALA A 385 -34.88 1.61 -4.19
N ARG A 386 -36.17 1.97 -4.08
CA ARG A 386 -36.70 3.26 -4.54
C ARG A 386 -36.18 4.42 -3.70
N GLU A 387 -36.10 4.27 -2.37
CA GLU A 387 -35.52 5.29 -1.48
C GLU A 387 -34.03 5.56 -1.80
N THR A 388 -33.28 4.56 -2.27
CA THR A 388 -31.90 4.73 -2.77
C THR A 388 -31.83 5.49 -4.09
N MET A 389 -32.83 5.35 -4.97
CA MET A 389 -32.88 6.09 -6.25
C MET A 389 -33.16 7.59 -6.09
N ASP A 390 -33.79 7.99 -4.98
CA ASP A 390 -34.14 9.39 -4.70
C ASP A 390 -32.95 10.19 -4.12
N ASP A 391 -31.81 9.56 -3.84
CA ASP A 391 -30.58 10.24 -3.44
C ASP A 391 -29.76 10.65 -4.68
N GLU A 392 -29.72 11.97 -4.96
CA GLU A 392 -29.02 12.54 -6.12
C GLU A 392 -27.51 12.17 -6.17
N ASN A 393 -26.91 11.82 -5.04
CA ASN A 393 -25.50 11.38 -4.97
C ASN A 393 -25.31 9.88 -5.26
N ARG A 394 -26.40 9.09 -5.30
CA ARG A 394 -26.40 7.63 -5.49
C ARG A 394 -27.08 7.23 -6.80
N LYS A 395 -26.65 7.88 -7.89
CA LYS A 395 -27.09 7.56 -9.27
C LYS A 395 -27.14 6.05 -9.49
N CYS A 396 -28.21 5.61 -10.15
CA CYS A 396 -28.55 4.21 -10.48
C CYS A 396 -27.29 3.31 -10.57
N PRO A 397 -27.06 2.39 -9.61
CA PRO A 397 -25.90 1.52 -9.62
C PRO A 397 -25.89 0.67 -10.89
N GLN A 398 -24.75 0.61 -11.59
CA GLN A 398 -24.61 -0.16 -12.83
C GLN A 398 -24.51 -1.66 -12.56
N HIS A 399 -23.91 -2.04 -11.43
CA HIS A 399 -23.67 -3.43 -11.05
C HIS A 399 -24.13 -3.72 -9.63
N PHE A 400 -24.43 -4.98 -9.36
CA PHE A 400 -24.88 -5.44 -8.05
C PHE A 400 -24.08 -6.64 -7.59
N HIS A 401 -23.50 -6.57 -6.40
CA HIS A 401 -22.74 -7.68 -5.83
C HIS A 401 -23.40 -8.21 -4.56
N TRP A 402 -23.52 -9.53 -4.45
CA TRP A 402 -24.12 -10.17 -3.30
C TRP A 402 -23.17 -11.19 -2.68
N PHE A 403 -22.57 -10.83 -1.54
CA PHE A 403 -21.67 -11.68 -0.78
C PHE A 403 -22.45 -12.61 0.15
N VAL A 404 -22.19 -13.92 0.07
CA VAL A 404 -22.91 -14.91 0.88
C VAL A 404 -21.96 -15.93 1.52
N SER A 405 -22.10 -16.16 2.84
CA SER A 405 -21.21 -17.05 3.58
C SER A 405 -21.61 -18.54 3.61
N ARG A 406 -22.92 -18.88 3.63
CA ARG A 406 -23.46 -20.26 3.65
C ARG A 406 -24.93 -20.30 3.15
N GLY A 407 -25.35 -21.34 2.40
CA GLY A 407 -26.77 -21.69 2.17
C GLY A 407 -27.17 -22.02 0.72
N HIS A 408 -28.33 -22.63 0.51
CA HIS A 408 -28.99 -22.75 -0.80
C HIS A 408 -29.53 -21.37 -1.20
N ILE A 409 -28.99 -20.81 -2.29
CA ILE A 409 -29.17 -19.39 -2.66
C ILE A 409 -30.10 -19.23 -3.88
N ASP A 410 -30.47 -20.31 -4.56
CA ASP A 410 -31.12 -20.24 -5.88
C ASP A 410 -32.46 -19.48 -5.87
N ASP A 411 -33.32 -19.74 -4.87
CA ASP A 411 -34.64 -19.07 -4.75
C ASP A 411 -34.50 -17.59 -4.35
N ALA A 412 -33.55 -17.30 -3.46
CA ALA A 412 -33.31 -15.94 -2.96
C ALA A 412 -32.60 -15.07 -4.01
N TYR A 413 -31.70 -15.66 -4.80
CA TYR A 413 -31.02 -15.03 -5.92
C TYR A 413 -31.99 -14.70 -7.04
N SER A 414 -32.83 -15.66 -7.43
CA SER A 414 -33.83 -15.45 -8.48
C SER A 414 -34.82 -14.35 -8.08
N SER A 415 -35.25 -14.33 -6.82
CA SER A 415 -36.11 -13.28 -6.27
C SER A 415 -35.45 -11.90 -6.22
N LEU A 416 -34.19 -11.82 -5.76
CA LEU A 416 -33.42 -10.58 -5.74
C LEU A 416 -33.20 -10.05 -7.15
N LYS A 417 -32.75 -10.90 -8.08
CA LYS A 417 -32.53 -10.54 -9.48
C LYS A 417 -33.79 -9.96 -10.12
N ALA A 418 -34.93 -10.64 -9.99
CA ALA A 418 -36.22 -10.17 -10.52
C ALA A 418 -36.69 -8.86 -9.86
N THR A 419 -36.26 -8.60 -8.62
CA THR A 419 -36.55 -7.34 -7.92
C THR A 419 -35.67 -6.21 -8.44
N LEU A 420 -34.38 -6.47 -8.69
CA LEU A 420 -33.47 -5.49 -9.28
C LEU A 420 -33.89 -5.12 -10.71
N GLU A 421 -34.25 -6.11 -11.55
CA GLU A 421 -34.79 -5.86 -12.90
C GLU A 421 -36.05 -4.99 -12.86
N LEU A 422 -36.93 -5.21 -11.88
CA LEU A 422 -38.15 -4.43 -11.71
C LEU A 422 -37.88 -2.98 -11.28
N VAL A 423 -36.87 -2.74 -10.43
CA VAL A 423 -36.60 -1.42 -9.86
C VAL A 423 -35.66 -0.59 -10.73
N PHE A 424 -34.57 -1.20 -11.22
CA PHE A 424 -33.50 -0.51 -11.93
C PHE A 424 -33.54 -0.74 -13.46
N GLY A 425 -34.41 -1.63 -13.95
CA GLY A 425 -34.49 -1.98 -15.38
C GLY A 425 -33.38 -2.93 -15.85
N HIS A 426 -32.43 -3.25 -14.97
CA HIS A 426 -31.39 -4.26 -15.14
C HIS A 426 -31.05 -4.86 -13.77
N SER A 427 -30.41 -6.02 -13.74
CA SER A 427 -29.99 -6.62 -12.46
C SER A 427 -28.50 -6.80 -12.29
N ASP A 428 -27.68 -6.71 -13.35
CA ASP A 428 -26.30 -7.23 -13.44
C ASP A 428 -25.71 -7.71 -12.09
N LEU A 429 -26.21 -8.88 -11.66
CA LEU A 429 -26.12 -9.35 -10.28
C LEU A 429 -25.06 -10.43 -10.24
N LYS A 430 -24.02 -10.19 -9.47
CA LYS A 430 -22.98 -11.17 -9.20
C LYS A 430 -23.12 -11.69 -7.78
N MET A 431 -23.48 -12.96 -7.66
CA MET A 431 -23.34 -13.67 -6.38
C MET A 431 -21.86 -14.00 -6.16
N ILE A 432 -21.36 -13.75 -4.96
CA ILE A 432 -19.98 -14.02 -4.55
C ILE A 432 -20.05 -14.84 -3.26
N ASN A 433 -19.74 -16.13 -3.36
CA ASN A 433 -19.67 -16.98 -2.18
C ASN A 433 -18.35 -16.78 -1.42
N LEU A 434 -18.26 -17.30 -0.20
CA LEU A 434 -17.07 -17.12 0.65
C LEU A 434 -15.78 -17.75 0.06
N GLY A 435 -15.90 -18.81 -0.73
CA GLY A 435 -14.77 -19.38 -1.47
C GLY A 435 -14.28 -18.43 -2.55
N GLU A 436 -15.20 -17.93 -3.38
CA GLU A 436 -14.90 -16.94 -4.44
C GLU A 436 -14.32 -15.65 -3.86
N PHE A 437 -14.84 -15.17 -2.73
CA PHE A 437 -14.27 -13.99 -2.08
C PHE A 437 -12.87 -14.26 -1.52
N GLY A 438 -12.63 -15.45 -0.96
CA GLY A 438 -11.29 -15.90 -0.59
C GLY A 438 -10.35 -15.89 -1.79
N ASP A 439 -10.80 -16.39 -2.94
CA ASP A 439 -10.03 -16.39 -4.19
C ASP A 439 -9.77 -14.97 -4.71
N MET A 440 -10.74 -14.06 -4.61
CA MET A 440 -10.58 -12.64 -4.95
C MET A 440 -9.53 -11.94 -4.09
N LEU A 441 -9.52 -12.22 -2.79
CA LEU A 441 -8.51 -11.68 -1.85
C LEU A 441 -7.12 -12.26 -2.14
N MET A 442 -7.02 -13.56 -2.37
CA MET A 442 -5.75 -14.21 -2.70
C MET A 442 -5.17 -13.74 -4.05
N ALA A 443 -6.04 -13.41 -5.00
CA ALA A 443 -5.64 -12.80 -6.27
C ALA A 443 -5.15 -11.35 -6.12
N ASN A 444 -5.48 -10.67 -5.01
CA ASN A 444 -5.07 -9.30 -4.71
C ASN A 444 -4.37 -9.22 -3.33
N PRO A 445 -3.13 -9.72 -3.21
CA PRO A 445 -2.43 -9.82 -1.92
C PRO A 445 -2.27 -8.48 -1.19
N GLU A 446 -2.14 -7.35 -1.90
CA GLU A 446 -2.13 -6.03 -1.26
C GLU A 446 -3.48 -5.70 -0.59
N CYS A 447 -4.59 -6.00 -1.27
CA CYS A 447 -5.92 -5.82 -0.70
C CYS A 447 -6.12 -6.75 0.50
N LEU A 448 -5.69 -8.01 0.40
CA LEU A 448 -5.71 -8.95 1.53
C LEU A 448 -4.91 -8.42 2.72
N ALA A 449 -3.70 -7.91 2.51
CA ALA A 449 -2.90 -7.32 3.58
C ALA A 449 -3.62 -6.15 4.25
N ARG A 450 -4.16 -5.21 3.47
CA ARG A 450 -4.89 -4.05 4.00
C ARG A 450 -6.11 -4.48 4.81
N VAL A 451 -6.87 -5.44 4.28
CA VAL A 451 -8.04 -6.03 4.93
C VAL A 451 -7.66 -6.67 6.27
N LEU A 452 -6.59 -7.44 6.32
CA LEU A 452 -6.11 -8.05 7.56
C LEU A 452 -5.65 -6.99 8.58
N LEU A 453 -5.07 -5.89 8.12
CA LEU A 453 -4.63 -4.79 8.97
C LEU A 453 -5.78 -3.94 9.53
N THR A 454 -6.89 -3.78 8.77
CA THR A 454 -8.08 -3.01 9.20
C THR A 454 -9.01 -3.79 10.13
N THR A 455 -8.99 -5.11 10.07
CA THR A 455 -9.93 -5.93 10.83
C THR A 455 -9.44 -6.07 12.27
N LYS A 456 -10.06 -5.33 13.20
CA LYS A 456 -9.81 -5.55 14.63
C LYS A 456 -10.20 -6.99 14.98
N SER A 457 -9.29 -7.70 15.62
CA SER A 457 -9.63 -8.91 16.37
C SER A 457 -10.47 -8.48 17.56
N ASP A 458 -11.79 -8.38 17.38
CA ASP A 458 -12.66 -8.33 18.54
C ASP A 458 -12.50 -9.68 19.25
N GLY A 459 -12.01 -9.63 20.49
CA GLY A 459 -12.13 -10.73 21.43
C GLY A 459 -13.60 -11.18 21.51
N ALA A 460 -13.76 -12.48 21.75
CA ALA A 460 -15.04 -13.19 21.82
C ALA A 460 -16.20 -12.41 22.48
#